data_AF-A0A2G9RDF3-F1
#
_entry.id   AF-A0A2G9RDF3-F1
#
_cell.length_a   1.000
_cell.length_b   1.000
_cell.length_c   1.000
_cell.angle_alpha   90.00
_cell.angle_beta   90.00
_cell.angle_gamma   90.00
#
_symmetry.space_group_name_H-M   'P 1'
#
loop_
_entity.id
_entity.type
_entity.pdbx_description
1 polymer ?
#
loop_
_entity_poly.entity_id
_entity_poly.type
_entity_poly.pdbx_seq_one_letter_code
_entity_poly.pdbx_strand_id
1 'polypeptide(L)'
;MVCYNPNFVSHQRYTQSNGRRPFGISALIVGFDFDGTPRLYQTDPSGTYHAWKANAIGRGAKSVREFLEKHYTEEAIETDDLTIKLVIKALLEVVQSGGKNIELAVMRRDQPLKILSPDEIERYVAEIEKEKEENEKKKQKKTT
;
A
#
# COMPACT_ATOMS: atom_id res chain seq x y z
N MET A 1 -6.27 -22.60 12.74
CA MET A 1 -5.03 -23.02 13.42
C MET A 1 -4.18 -21.78 13.62
N VAL A 2 -4.19 -21.20 14.83
CA VAL A 2 -3.42 -19.98 15.13
C VAL A 2 -1.98 -20.41 15.37
N CYS A 3 -1.10 -20.19 14.41
CA CYS A 3 0.34 -20.26 14.65
C CYS A 3 0.75 -19.04 15.46
N TYR A 4 0.64 -19.14 16.79
CA TYR A 4 1.36 -18.25 17.70
C TYR A 4 2.84 -18.62 17.59
N ASN A 5 3.61 -17.86 16.81
CA ASN A 5 5.06 -17.98 16.79
C ASN A 5 5.63 -17.11 17.93
N PRO A 6 6.11 -17.70 19.05
CA PRO A 6 6.64 -16.95 20.19
C PRO A 6 7.95 -16.21 19.86
N ASN A 7 8.46 -16.34 18.63
CA ASN A 7 9.68 -15.71 18.15
C ASN A 7 9.45 -14.45 17.31
N PHE A 8 8.27 -13.82 17.36
CA PHE A 8 8.16 -12.43 16.92
C PHE A 8 8.90 -11.55 17.94
N VAL A 9 10.23 -11.52 17.81
CA VAL A 9 11.08 -10.70 18.67
C VAL A 9 10.70 -9.26 18.38
N SER A 10 9.90 -8.67 19.27
CA SER A 10 9.51 -7.27 19.15
C SER A 10 10.79 -6.43 19.01
N HIS A 11 10.79 -5.48 18.08
CA HIS A 11 11.89 -4.49 17.92
C HIS A 11 12.28 -3.88 19.28
N GLN A 12 11.31 -3.81 20.19
CA GLN A 12 11.43 -3.37 21.58
C GLN A 12 12.39 -4.21 22.46
N ARG A 13 12.55 -5.52 22.23
CA ARG A 13 13.53 -6.33 22.98
C ARG A 13 14.97 -6.02 22.57
N TYR A 14 15.19 -5.57 21.33
CA TYR A 14 16.50 -5.15 20.85
C TYR A 14 16.88 -3.74 21.31
N THR A 15 15.91 -2.83 21.49
CA THR A 15 16.17 -1.50 22.07
C THR A 15 16.49 -1.55 23.56
N GLN A 16 15.92 -2.53 24.30
CA GLN A 16 16.13 -2.69 25.75
C GLN A 16 17.32 -3.60 26.13
N SER A 17 18.04 -4.16 25.14
CA SER A 17 19.22 -4.98 25.38
C SER A 17 20.51 -4.18 25.19
N ASN A 18 21.31 -4.05 26.25
CA ASN A 18 22.62 -3.38 26.17
C ASN A 18 23.52 -4.01 25.10
N GLY A 19 24.11 -3.19 24.24
CA GLY A 19 25.09 -3.61 23.24
C GLY A 19 24.53 -4.08 21.89
N ARG A 20 23.21 -3.99 21.63
CA ARG A 20 22.60 -4.32 20.33
C ARG A 20 22.00 -3.08 19.67
N ARG A 21 22.18 -2.97 18.35
CA ARG A 21 21.49 -1.94 17.54
C ARG A 21 20.11 -2.46 17.16
N PRO A 22 19.04 -1.65 17.32
CA PRO A 22 17.73 -2.03 16.82
C PRO A 22 17.72 -2.14 15.30
N PHE A 23 16.85 -2.99 14.76
CA PHE A 23 16.61 -3.05 13.32
C PHE A 23 16.01 -1.71 12.88
N GLY A 24 16.78 -0.92 12.12
CA GLY A 24 16.36 0.39 11.61
C GLY A 24 15.40 0.29 10.42
N ILE A 25 14.44 -0.63 10.49
CA ILE A 25 13.45 -0.89 9.45
C ILE A 25 12.05 -0.57 9.98
N SER A 26 11.22 0.02 9.14
CA SER A 26 9.77 0.04 9.32
C SER A 26 9.17 -1.02 8.41
N ALA A 27 8.13 -1.71 8.88
CA ALA A 27 7.45 -2.73 8.10
C ALA A 27 5.96 -2.43 8.01
N LEU A 28 5.36 -2.74 6.86
CA LEU A 28 3.92 -2.83 6.70
C LEU A 28 3.54 -4.31 6.74
N ILE A 29 2.66 -4.64 7.68
CA ILE A 29 2.14 -5.97 7.91
C ILE A 29 0.69 -5.96 7.47
N VAL A 30 0.36 -6.78 6.47
CA VAL A 30 -0.99 -6.94 5.95
C VAL A 30 -1.46 -8.37 6.13
N GLY A 31 -2.76 -8.55 6.35
CA GLY A 31 -3.35 -9.87 6.48
C GLY A 31 -4.84 -9.82 6.74
N PHE A 32 -5.42 -10.99 6.96
CA PHE A 32 -6.81 -11.16 7.34
C PHE A 32 -6.88 -11.80 8.72
N ASP A 33 -7.72 -11.26 9.59
CA ASP A 33 -8.07 -11.89 10.87
C ASP A 33 -8.98 -13.11 10.63
N PHE A 34 -9.23 -13.91 11.67
CA PHE A 34 -10.06 -15.13 11.56
C PHE A 34 -11.51 -14.84 11.13
N ASP A 35 -12.03 -13.67 11.47
CA ASP A 35 -13.32 -13.16 11.02
C ASP A 35 -13.34 -12.81 9.52
N GLY A 36 -12.17 -12.69 8.89
CA GLY A 36 -12.00 -12.27 7.50
C GLY A 36 -11.84 -10.77 7.34
N THR A 37 -11.68 -10.01 8.43
CA THR A 37 -11.46 -8.56 8.36
C THR A 37 -10.03 -8.28 7.88
N PRO A 38 -9.84 -7.48 6.81
CA PRO A 38 -8.52 -7.06 6.38
C PRO A 38 -7.89 -6.13 7.41
N ARG A 39 -6.61 -6.38 7.74
CA ARG A 39 -5.82 -5.58 8.67
C ARG A 39 -4.54 -5.10 8.01
N LEU A 40 -4.22 -3.83 8.24
CA LEU A 40 -2.94 -3.22 7.88
C LEU A 40 -2.34 -2.60 9.15
N TYR A 41 -1.13 -3.05 9.48
CA TYR A 41 -0.35 -2.54 10.59
C TYR A 41 0.98 -2.00 10.09
N GLN A 42 1.43 -0.88 10.67
CA GLN A 42 2.80 -0.40 10.51
C GLN A 42 3.55 -0.68 11.82
N THR A 43 4.76 -1.18 11.71
CA THR A 43 5.71 -1.25 12.84
C THR A 43 6.87 -0.31 12.60
N ASP A 44 7.25 0.44 13.64
CA ASP A 44 8.41 1.33 13.61
C ASP A 44 9.58 0.77 14.43
N PRO A 45 10.84 1.21 14.15
CA PRO A 45 12.04 0.76 14.86
C PRO A 45 11.99 0.93 16.39
N SER A 46 11.14 1.83 16.89
CA SER A 46 10.88 2.02 18.33
C SER A 46 10.16 0.84 18.99
N GLY A 47 9.59 -0.07 18.20
CA GLY A 47 8.71 -1.13 18.68
C GLY A 47 7.24 -0.73 18.80
N THR A 48 6.89 0.49 18.38
CA THR A 48 5.50 0.92 18.30
C THR A 48 4.84 0.34 17.05
N TYR A 49 3.56 -0.03 17.16
CA TYR A 49 2.75 -0.43 16.01
C TYR A 49 1.41 0.31 15.99
N HIS A 50 0.91 0.59 14.79
CA HIS A 50 -0.34 1.30 14.57
C HIS A 50 -1.17 0.63 13.47
N ALA A 51 -2.49 0.58 13.66
CA ALA A 51 -3.43 0.13 12.65
C ALA A 51 -3.76 1.28 11.69
N TRP A 52 -3.77 0.98 10.39
CA TRP A 52 -4.04 1.94 9.33
C TRP A 52 -5.10 1.40 8.37
N LYS A 53 -5.85 2.31 7.74
CA LYS A 53 -6.73 1.96 6.61
C LYS A 53 -5.93 1.93 5.30
N ALA A 54 -5.12 2.97 5.09
CA ALA A 54 -4.13 3.05 4.03
C ALA A 54 -2.89 3.74 4.58
N ASN A 55 -1.71 3.33 4.13
CA ASN A 55 -0.45 3.90 4.60
C ASN A 55 0.64 3.76 3.55
N ALA A 56 1.66 4.62 3.65
CA ALA A 56 2.86 4.58 2.83
C ALA A 56 4.09 4.83 3.71
N ILE A 57 5.19 4.14 3.41
CA ILE A 57 6.48 4.28 4.08
C ILE A 57 7.59 4.51 3.06
N GLY A 58 8.75 5.01 3.50
CA GLY A 58 9.91 5.23 2.65
C GLY A 58 9.95 6.61 1.98
N ARG A 59 10.67 6.72 0.87
CA ARG A 59 10.92 7.98 0.17
C ARG A 59 9.63 8.49 -0.48
N GLY A 60 9.25 9.74 -0.20
CA GLY A 60 8.03 10.34 -0.75
C GLY A 60 6.74 9.93 -0.02
N ALA A 61 6.84 9.20 1.10
CA ALA A 61 5.66 8.73 1.85
C ALA A 61 4.69 9.85 2.25
N LYS A 62 5.19 11.06 2.55
CA LYS A 62 4.33 12.21 2.87
C LYS A 62 3.38 12.55 1.73
N SER A 63 3.90 12.70 0.51
CA SER A 63 3.11 13.03 -0.68
C SER A 63 2.11 11.91 -1.01
N VAL A 64 2.52 10.65 -0.88
CA VAL A 64 1.62 9.50 -1.09
C VAL A 64 0.50 9.47 -0.05
N ARG A 65 0.80 9.76 1.22
CA ARG A 65 -0.22 9.84 2.28
C ARG A 65 -1.22 10.96 2.03
N GLU A 66 -0.75 12.15 1.66
CA GLU A 66 -1.64 13.27 1.29
C GLU A 66 -2.53 12.92 0.08
N PHE A 67 -2.00 12.14 -0.88
CA PHE A 67 -2.79 11.63 -2.00
C PHE A 67 -3.85 10.63 -1.53
N LEU A 68 -3.46 9.65 -0.70
CA LEU A 68 -4.37 8.65 -0.16
C LEU A 68 -5.46 9.28 0.71
N GLU A 69 -5.14 10.28 1.53
CA GLU A 69 -6.12 11.00 2.35
C GLU A 69 -7.24 11.66 1.53
N LYS A 70 -6.94 12.07 0.29
CA LYS A 70 -7.91 12.71 -0.61
C LYS A 70 -8.70 11.73 -1.47
N HIS A 71 -8.10 10.58 -1.82
CA HIS A 71 -8.65 9.64 -2.81
C HIS A 71 -9.13 8.32 -2.20
N TYR A 72 -8.84 8.05 -0.93
CA TYR A 72 -9.34 6.88 -0.22
C TYR A 72 -10.80 7.14 0.19
N THR A 73 -11.73 6.77 -0.68
CA THR A 73 -13.18 6.78 -0.45
C THR A 73 -13.74 5.36 -0.50
N GLU A 74 -14.94 5.15 0.04
CA GLU A 74 -15.60 3.83 0.02
C GLU A 74 -15.82 3.33 -1.42
N GLU A 75 -16.16 4.22 -2.35
CA GLU A 75 -16.30 3.94 -3.78
C GLU A 75 -14.97 3.50 -4.42
N ALA A 76 -13.84 4.08 -3.98
CA ALA A 76 -12.52 3.77 -4.53
C ALA A 76 -11.99 2.39 -4.08
N ILE A 77 -12.59 1.78 -3.06
CA ILE A 77 -12.21 0.47 -2.51
C ILE A 77 -13.30 -0.60 -2.67
N GLU A 78 -14.38 -0.27 -3.39
CA GLU A 78 -15.53 -1.17 -3.56
C GLU A 78 -15.16 -2.47 -4.28
N THR A 79 -14.23 -2.38 -5.24
CA THR A 79 -13.75 -3.52 -6.02
C THR A 79 -12.23 -3.65 -5.95
N ASP A 80 -11.75 -4.88 -6.13
CA ASP A 80 -10.32 -5.19 -6.18
C ASP A 80 -9.60 -4.35 -7.24
N ASP A 81 -10.18 -4.25 -8.44
CA ASP A 81 -9.60 -3.49 -9.55
C ASP A 81 -9.48 -2.00 -9.23
N LEU A 82 -10.49 -1.39 -8.60
CA LEU A 82 -10.44 0.01 -8.18
C LEU A 82 -9.37 0.23 -7.09
N THR A 83 -9.25 -0.71 -6.16
CA THR A 83 -8.24 -0.66 -5.11
C THR A 83 -6.83 -0.75 -5.69
N ILE A 84 -6.61 -1.67 -6.64
CA ILE A 84 -5.33 -1.80 -7.36
C ILE A 84 -5.03 -0.52 -8.14
N LYS A 85 -6.01 0.03 -8.86
CA LYS A 85 -5.86 1.30 -9.59
C LYS A 85 -5.51 2.45 -8.64
N LEU A 86 -6.12 2.54 -7.47
CA LEU A 86 -5.83 3.56 -6.47
C LEU A 86 -4.37 3.48 -5.98
N VAL A 87 -3.89 2.26 -5.69
CA VAL A 87 -2.51 2.02 -5.26
C VAL A 87 -1.52 2.42 -6.36
N ILE A 88 -1.78 2.04 -7.62
CA ILE A 88 -0.92 2.42 -8.75
C ILE A 88 -0.93 3.94 -8.95
N LYS A 89 -2.10 4.59 -8.89
CA LYS A 89 -2.21 6.06 -8.94
C LYS A 89 -1.36 6.72 -7.86
N ALA A 90 -1.39 6.21 -6.63
CA ALA A 90 -0.62 6.72 -5.51
C ALA A 90 0.90 6.55 -5.70
N LEU A 91 1.35 5.43 -6.29
CA LEU A 91 2.76 5.17 -6.58
C LEU A 91 3.29 6.02 -7.74
N LEU A 92 2.47 6.28 -8.76
CA LEU A 92 2.84 7.12 -9.91
C LEU A 92 3.13 8.58 -9.52
N GLU A 93 2.62 9.07 -8.40
CA GLU A 93 2.95 10.42 -7.88
C GLU A 93 4.43 10.55 -7.48
N VAL A 94 5.10 9.43 -7.15
CA VAL A 94 6.51 9.42 -6.73
C VAL A 94 7.44 8.83 -7.79
N VAL A 95 6.95 7.86 -8.57
CA VAL A 95 7.75 7.16 -9.58
C VAL A 95 7.70 7.90 -10.92
N GLN A 96 8.82 8.53 -11.30
CA GLN A 96 8.93 9.32 -12.54
C GLN A 96 9.04 8.46 -13.82
N SER A 97 9.32 7.15 -13.72
CA SER A 97 9.70 6.31 -14.87
C SER A 97 8.63 5.31 -15.34
N GLY A 98 7.37 5.48 -14.95
CA GLY A 98 6.28 4.59 -15.37
C GLY A 98 6.37 3.17 -14.77
N GLY A 99 5.39 2.31 -15.10
CA GLY A 99 5.06 1.05 -14.40
C GLY A 99 6.16 0.02 -14.20
N LYS A 100 7.32 0.15 -14.85
CA LYS A 100 8.44 -0.81 -14.78
C LYS A 100 9.11 -0.89 -13.40
N ASN A 101 9.01 0.16 -12.59
CA ASN A 101 9.58 0.21 -11.24
C ASN A 101 8.53 -0.08 -10.15
N ILE A 102 7.35 -0.56 -10.54
CA ILE A 102 6.25 -0.85 -9.62
C ILE A 102 6.13 -2.37 -9.52
N GLU A 103 6.23 -2.88 -8.30
CA GLU A 103 5.86 -4.25 -7.95
C GLU A 103 4.60 -4.20 -7.08
N LEU A 104 3.62 -5.04 -7.41
CA LEU A 104 2.35 -5.07 -6.70
C LEU A 104 1.98 -6.50 -6.37
N ALA A 105 1.61 -6.73 -5.11
CA ALA A 105 1.12 -8.02 -4.64
C ALA A 105 -0.25 -7.84 -4.00
N VAL A 106 -1.18 -8.73 -4.35
CA VAL A 106 -2.56 -8.73 -3.88
C VAL A 106 -2.78 -9.94 -3.01
N MET A 107 -3.30 -9.72 -1.81
CA MET A 107 -3.73 -10.77 -0.89
C MET A 107 -5.25 -10.73 -0.78
N ARG A 108 -5.90 -11.86 -1.04
CA ARG A 108 -7.34 -12.03 -0.88
C ARG A 108 -7.63 -13.01 0.24
N ARG A 109 -8.84 -12.96 0.79
CA ARG A 109 -9.30 -13.93 1.78
C ARG A 109 -9.25 -15.33 1.17
N ASP A 110 -8.71 -16.28 1.93
CA ASP A 110 -8.62 -17.71 1.58
C ASP A 110 -7.87 -18.02 0.27
N GLN A 111 -7.09 -17.07 -0.25
CA GLN A 111 -6.24 -17.26 -1.43
C GLN A 111 -4.77 -16.98 -1.09
N PRO A 112 -3.83 -17.66 -1.76
CA PRO A 112 -2.42 -17.34 -1.62
C PRO A 112 -2.12 -15.93 -2.15
N LEU A 113 -1.04 -15.33 -1.63
CA LEU A 113 -0.54 -14.06 -2.12
C LEU A 113 -0.25 -14.16 -3.63
N LYS A 114 -0.90 -13.31 -4.43
CA LYS A 114 -0.65 -13.22 -5.87
C LYS A 114 0.22 -11.99 -6.15
N ILE A 115 1.41 -12.21 -6.68
CA ILE A 115 2.24 -11.14 -7.24
C ILE A 115 1.74 -10.88 -8.66
N LEU A 116 1.45 -9.62 -8.98
CA LEU A 116 1.02 -9.25 -10.33
C LEU A 116 2.19 -9.27 -11.29
N SER A 117 1.94 -9.75 -12.51
CA SER A 117 2.92 -9.72 -13.59
C SER A 117 3.15 -8.29 -14.09
N PRO A 118 4.33 -7.97 -14.64
CA PRO A 118 4.59 -6.66 -15.25
C PRO A 118 3.56 -6.30 -16.32
N ASP A 119 3.10 -7.28 -17.10
CA ASP A 119 2.09 -7.10 -18.15
C ASP A 119 0.73 -6.66 -17.59
N GLU A 120 0.31 -7.21 -16.44
CA GLU A 120 -0.92 -6.79 -15.75
C GLU A 120 -0.78 -5.34 -15.25
N ILE A 121 0.37 -4.99 -14.68
CA ILE A 121 0.64 -3.64 -14.17
C ILE A 121 0.63 -2.62 -15.31
N GLU A 122 1.26 -2.92 -16.45
CA GLU A 122 1.25 -2.04 -17.62
C GLU A 122 -0.16 -1.79 -18.16
N ARG A 123 -1.03 -2.80 -18.16
CA ARG A 123 -2.44 -2.63 -18.53
C ARG A 123 -3.16 -1.64 -17.61
N TYR A 124 -3.00 -1.78 -16.30
CA TYR A 124 -3.61 -0.86 -15.34
C TYR A 124 -3.04 0.57 -15.49
N VAL A 125 -1.73 0.72 -15.70
CA VAL A 125 -1.11 2.03 -15.93
C VAL A 125 -1.69 2.70 -17.18
N ALA A 126 -1.81 1.96 -18.29
CA ALA A 126 -2.38 2.49 -19.53
C ALA A 126 -3.86 2.91 -19.38
N GLU A 127 -4.64 2.16 -18.60
CA GLU A 127 -6.02 2.56 -18.28
C GLU A 127 -6.07 3.84 -17.44
N ILE A 128 -5.19 3.96 -16.44
CA ILE A 128 -5.10 5.13 -15.56
C ILE A 128 -4.71 6.38 -16.34
N GLU A 129 -3.76 6.28 -17.27
CA GLU A 129 -3.35 7.40 -18.12
C GLU A 129 -4.50 7.88 -19.02
N LYS A 130 -5.23 6.94 -19.65
CA LYS A 130 -6.43 7.26 -20.45
C LYS A 130 -7.52 7.94 -19.60
N GLU A 131 -7.81 7.41 -18.41
CA GLU A 131 -8.78 8.01 -17.48
C GLU A 131 -8.36 9.43 -17.06
N LYS A 132 -7.06 9.66 -16.80
CA LYS A 132 -6.53 10.99 -16.46
C LYS A 132 -6.73 11.97 -17.61
N GLU A 133 -6.36 11.61 -18.84
CA GLU A 133 -6.55 12.46 -20.01
C GLU A 133 -8.03 12.80 -20.26
N GLU A 134 -8.93 11.83 -20.13
CA GLU A 134 -10.36 12.07 -20.30
C GLU A 134 -10.92 13.01 -19.25
N ASN A 135 -10.47 12.87 -18.00
CA ASN A 135 -10.88 13.74 -16.90
C ASN A 135 -10.35 15.18 -17.08
N GLU A 136 -9.13 15.33 -17.62
CA GLU A 136 -8.58 16.64 -17.98
C GLU A 136 -9.35 17.29 -19.14
N LYS A 137 -9.65 16.53 -20.21
CA LYS A 137 -10.48 16.99 -21.34
C LYS A 137 -11.88 17.39 -20.88
N LYS A 138 -12.49 16.65 -19.95
CA LYS A 138 -13.81 16.97 -19.36
C LYS A 138 -13.76 18.21 -18.46
N LYS A 139 -12.67 18.42 -17.71
CA LYS A 139 -12.47 19.64 -16.91
C LYS A 139 -12.33 20.86 -17.81
N GLN A 140 -11.50 20.79 -18.86
CA GLN A 140 -11.32 21.90 -19.81
C GLN A 140 -12.63 22.28 -20.53
N LYS A 141 -13.45 21.29 -20.93
CA LYS A 141 -14.77 21.53 -21.52
C LYS A 141 -15.82 22.11 -20.57
N LYS A 142 -15.65 22.00 -19.25
CA LYS A 142 -16.56 22.61 -18.25
C LYS A 142 -16.16 24.04 -17.89
N THR A 143 -14.94 24.45 -18.22
CA THR A 143 -14.40 25.79 -17.91
C THR A 143 -14.52 26.76 -19.10
N THR A 144 -14.92 26.26 -20.28
CA THR A 144 -15.25 27.07 -21.47
C THR A 144 -16.77 27.14 -21.62
#